data_AF-A0A0C3Q554-F1
#
_entry.id   AF-A0A0C3Q554-F1
#
_cell.length_a   1.000
_cell.length_b   1.000
_cell.length_c   1.000
_cell.angle_alpha   90.00
_cell.angle_beta   90.00
_cell.angle_gamma   90.00
#
_symmetry.space_group_name_H-M   'P 1'
#
loop_
_entity.id
_entity.type
_entity.pdbx_description
1 polymer ?
#
loop_
_entity_poly.entity_id
_entity_poly.type
_entity_poly.pdbx_seq_one_letter_code
_entity_poly.pdbx_strand_id
1 'polypeptide(L)'
;MTPEDLRTPNNGQQTDIPPDCPTLELSILDSPVKRGPGRPPRKKPRYSESHQTPEERHAIEEQNRLKKVREEEEREQRAKEAEEHRRIAEEQQESEMLQRVFDTIGEAGFASAYEFFNKAFTTSDPAISARMGKFMTKNGHTFLQAMVDKNPHVMTEWSQEWLTTIYTKEAKTLWKSFRPEAGKSKLSLISDFSLDEAMRLIEEKAPHLSKLILAIGLPGSFGLKTEESRHRDSRLVLCTALLMMGQASSERNNEFQTLMGLYLLACGTPRRQFDVLAHAGLTVSYSTALTHLKQLSEEGMKQAVSIMHTEACAIVWDNLNTYAVAKIMAKLGRNVQGSI
;
A
#
# COMPACT_ATOMS: atom_id res chain seq x y z
N MET A 1 2.18 47.48 45.89
CA MET A 1 1.65 48.59 45.08
C MET A 1 0.84 48.01 43.93
N THR A 2 -0.44 47.73 44.19
CA THR A 2 -1.55 47.95 43.25
C THR A 2 -1.77 49.49 43.17
N PRO A 3 -2.52 50.08 42.21
CA PRO A 3 -3.84 49.60 41.78
C PRO A 3 -4.37 49.95 40.37
N GLU A 4 -5.61 49.48 40.15
CA GLU A 4 -6.72 50.08 39.39
C GLU A 4 -6.68 50.07 37.85
N ASP A 5 -7.55 49.28 37.22
CA ASP A 5 -8.98 49.53 36.92
C ASP A 5 -9.17 50.48 35.74
N LEU A 6 -9.83 50.00 34.69
CA LEU A 6 -10.80 50.77 33.93
C LEU A 6 -11.76 49.84 33.17
N ARG A 7 -13.05 50.05 33.47
CA ARG A 7 -14.25 49.37 32.96
C ARG A 7 -14.74 50.00 31.64
N THR A 8 -15.24 49.15 30.72
CA THR A 8 -16.45 49.19 29.83
C THR A 8 -16.97 50.52 29.24
N PRO A 9 -17.53 50.59 27.99
CA PRO A 9 -18.86 50.01 27.63
C PRO A 9 -18.94 49.40 26.19
N ASN A 10 -19.71 48.33 25.96
CA ASN A 10 -21.14 48.27 25.56
C ASN A 10 -21.53 49.07 24.28
N ASN A 11 -21.87 48.33 23.22
CA ASN A 11 -22.79 48.60 22.09
C ASN A 11 -22.34 47.64 20.96
N GLY A 12 -23.11 46.67 20.50
CA GLY A 12 -24.51 46.73 20.14
C GLY A 12 -24.60 46.65 18.62
N GLN A 13 -24.60 45.43 18.06
CA GLN A 13 -25.26 45.15 16.78
C GLN A 13 -25.46 43.64 16.62
N GLN A 14 -26.70 43.29 16.93
CA GLN A 14 -27.36 42.03 16.68
C GLN A 14 -27.89 42.14 15.24
N THR A 15 -27.35 41.36 14.33
CA THR A 15 -27.96 41.14 13.02
C THR A 15 -28.34 39.68 12.91
N ASP A 16 -29.65 39.51 12.79
CA ASP A 16 -30.37 38.26 12.67
C ASP A 16 -29.85 37.36 11.55
N ILE A 17 -29.70 36.08 11.90
CA ILE A 17 -29.61 34.97 10.95
C ILE A 17 -31.06 34.49 10.74
N PRO A 18 -31.64 34.60 9.54
CA PRO A 18 -32.77 33.77 9.16
C PRO A 18 -32.26 32.45 8.55
N PRO A 19 -32.89 31.31 8.87
CA PRO A 19 -32.66 30.05 8.20
C PRO A 19 -33.46 29.97 6.90
N ASP A 20 -33.11 28.98 6.09
CA ASP A 20 -33.93 28.42 5.01
C ASP A 20 -34.08 29.23 3.72
N CYS A 21 -33.31 28.81 2.72
CA CYS A 21 -33.53 29.11 1.31
C CYS A 21 -33.88 27.80 0.58
N PRO A 22 -35.17 27.48 0.36
CA PRO A 22 -35.58 26.43 -0.56
C PRO A 22 -35.81 27.00 -1.97
N THR A 23 -35.17 26.32 -2.93
CA THR A 23 -35.68 25.98 -4.27
C THR A 23 -36.67 26.92 -4.97
N LEU A 24 -36.17 27.54 -6.04
CA LEU A 24 -36.94 28.13 -7.14
C LEU A 24 -37.89 27.10 -7.77
N GLU A 25 -39.17 27.10 -7.36
CA GLU A 25 -40.27 26.58 -8.17
C GLU A 25 -40.90 27.74 -8.96
N LEU A 26 -40.60 27.77 -10.26
CA LEU A 26 -41.30 28.57 -11.27
C LEU A 26 -42.75 28.08 -11.41
N SER A 27 -43.64 28.57 -10.56
CA SER A 27 -45.09 28.45 -10.71
C SER A 27 -45.64 29.77 -11.29
N ILE A 28 -45.65 29.86 -12.62
CA ILE A 28 -46.39 30.89 -13.35
C ILE A 28 -47.89 30.56 -13.22
N LEU A 29 -48.54 31.24 -12.29
CA LEU A 29 -49.98 31.31 -12.13
C LEU A 29 -50.58 32.13 -13.28
N ASP A 30 -51.02 31.42 -14.33
CA ASP A 30 -51.90 31.95 -15.35
C ASP A 30 -53.28 32.25 -14.74
N SER A 31 -53.65 33.53 -14.74
CA SER A 31 -55.01 33.99 -14.44
C SER A 31 -55.97 33.59 -15.57
N PRO A 32 -57.18 33.07 -15.26
CA PRO A 32 -58.17 32.77 -16.28
C PRO A 32 -58.85 34.06 -16.74
N VAL A 33 -58.38 34.65 -17.84
CA VAL A 33 -59.12 35.68 -18.57
C VAL A 33 -60.39 35.04 -19.17
N LYS A 34 -61.54 35.37 -18.58
CA LYS A 34 -62.87 35.08 -19.10
C LYS A 34 -63.02 35.65 -20.52
N ARG A 35 -62.98 34.79 -21.54
CA ARG A 35 -63.42 35.14 -22.91
C ARG A 35 -64.91 34.82 -23.03
N GLY A 36 -65.67 35.80 -23.53
CA GLY A 36 -67.13 35.76 -23.65
C GLY A 36 -67.68 34.73 -24.64
N PRO A 37 -69.02 34.66 -24.78
CA PRO A 37 -69.71 33.60 -25.51
C PRO A 37 -69.35 33.60 -26.99
N GLY A 38 -68.76 32.49 -27.43
CA GLY A 38 -68.40 32.23 -28.81
C GLY A 38 -69.63 32.18 -29.72
N ARG A 39 -69.54 32.91 -30.84
CA ARG A 39 -70.38 32.74 -32.03
C ARG A 39 -70.41 31.27 -32.49
N PRO A 40 -71.51 30.84 -33.13
CA PRO A 40 -71.62 29.48 -33.66
C PRO A 40 -70.51 29.21 -34.70
N PRO A 41 -69.98 27.97 -34.77
CA PRO A 41 -68.92 27.64 -35.70
C PRO A 41 -69.43 27.80 -37.13
N ARG A 42 -68.83 28.74 -37.87
CA ARG A 42 -68.93 28.75 -39.33
C ARG A 42 -68.40 27.42 -39.83
N LYS A 43 -69.28 26.62 -40.44
CA LYS A 43 -68.93 25.44 -41.22
C LYS A 43 -67.78 25.81 -42.16
N LYS A 44 -66.59 25.26 -41.90
CA LYS A 44 -65.49 25.32 -42.86
C LYS A 44 -65.99 24.67 -44.16
N PRO A 45 -65.69 25.24 -45.34
CA PRO A 45 -65.97 24.57 -46.60
C PRO A 45 -65.29 23.20 -46.56
N ARG A 46 -66.04 22.14 -46.89
CA ARG A 46 -65.48 20.85 -47.29
C ARG A 46 -64.50 21.16 -48.42
N TYR A 47 -63.21 21.23 -48.10
CA TYR A 47 -62.18 21.17 -49.11
C TYR A 47 -62.29 19.76 -49.68
N SER A 48 -62.61 19.69 -50.97
CA SER A 48 -62.64 18.48 -51.77
C SER A 48 -61.46 17.59 -51.40
N GLU A 49 -61.75 16.38 -50.93
CA GLU A 49 -60.80 15.28 -50.97
C GLU A 49 -60.38 15.13 -52.43
N SER A 50 -59.24 15.71 -52.79
CA SER A 50 -58.52 15.28 -53.98
C SER A 50 -58.33 13.78 -53.81
N HIS A 51 -58.82 13.00 -54.78
CA HIS A 51 -58.55 11.58 -54.90
C HIS A 51 -57.05 11.37 -55.02
N GLN A 52 -56.36 11.37 -53.88
CA GLN A 52 -55.00 10.90 -53.79
C GLN A 52 -55.05 9.39 -53.88
N THR A 53 -54.36 8.84 -54.87
CA THR A 53 -54.22 7.40 -55.04
C THR A 53 -53.60 6.80 -53.76
N PRO A 54 -53.84 5.51 -53.46
CA PRO A 54 -53.22 4.83 -52.33
C PRO A 54 -51.69 4.99 -52.29
N GLU A 55 -51.07 5.12 -53.47
CA GLU A 55 -49.63 5.39 -53.65
C GLU A 55 -49.23 6.80 -53.15
N GLU A 56 -50.03 7.83 -53.40
CA GLU A 56 -49.77 9.20 -52.93
C GLU A 56 -49.90 9.32 -51.41
N ARG A 57 -50.81 8.57 -50.78
CA ARG A 57 -50.94 8.54 -49.31
C ARG A 57 -49.73 7.88 -48.64
N HIS A 58 -49.25 6.76 -49.20
CA HIS A 58 -48.06 6.08 -48.72
C HIS A 58 -46.81 6.96 -48.87
N ALA A 59 -46.69 7.68 -50.00
CA ALA A 59 -45.59 8.62 -50.24
C ALA A 59 -45.59 9.79 -49.23
N ILE A 60 -46.76 10.32 -48.88
CA ILE A 60 -46.89 11.39 -47.87
C ILE A 60 -46.56 10.88 -46.47
N GLU A 61 -46.99 9.68 -46.09
CA GLU A 61 -46.65 9.07 -44.80
C GLU A 61 -45.16 8.76 -44.68
N GLU A 62 -44.54 8.23 -45.74
CA GLU A 62 -43.11 7.97 -45.81
C GLU A 62 -42.29 9.27 -45.72
N GLN A 63 -42.73 10.32 -46.43
CA GLN A 63 -42.12 11.65 -46.35
C GLN A 63 -42.25 12.26 -44.95
N ASN A 64 -43.38 12.03 -44.25
CA ASN A 64 -43.57 12.48 -42.88
C ASN A 64 -42.74 11.67 -41.88
N ARG A 65 -42.53 10.37 -42.09
CA ARG A 65 -41.62 9.54 -41.28
C ARG A 65 -40.17 9.98 -41.45
N LEU A 66 -39.72 10.21 -42.69
CA LEU A 66 -38.38 10.72 -42.99
C LEU A 66 -38.14 12.12 -42.40
N LYS A 67 -39.15 13.00 -42.41
CA LYS A 67 -39.07 14.30 -41.74
C LYS A 67 -38.94 14.18 -40.22
N LYS A 68 -39.71 13.29 -39.59
CA LYS A 68 -39.61 13.05 -38.14
C LYS A 68 -38.25 12.51 -37.72
N VAL A 69 -37.70 11.55 -38.48
CA VAL A 69 -36.35 11.01 -38.22
C VAL A 69 -35.30 12.11 -38.36
N ARG A 70 -35.38 12.93 -39.42
CA ARG A 70 -34.46 14.06 -39.61
C ARG A 70 -34.57 15.11 -38.50
N GLU A 71 -35.78 15.41 -38.04
CA GLU A 71 -36.01 16.34 -36.93
C GLU A 71 -35.49 15.79 -35.60
N GLU A 72 -35.54 14.47 -35.40
CA GLU A 72 -35.01 13.80 -34.21
C GLU A 72 -33.47 13.76 -34.23
N GLU A 73 -32.87 13.45 -35.37
CA GLU A 73 -31.42 13.54 -35.61
C GLU A 73 -30.90 14.97 -35.40
N GLU A 74 -31.59 15.99 -35.93
CA GLU A 74 -31.23 17.40 -35.72
C GLU A 74 -31.36 17.82 -34.25
N ARG A 75 -32.34 17.29 -33.50
CA ARG A 75 -32.47 17.57 -32.06
C ARG A 75 -31.37 16.91 -31.26
N GLU A 76 -31.01 15.67 -31.58
CA GLU A 76 -29.92 14.95 -30.92
C GLU A 76 -28.58 15.62 -31.21
N GLN A 77 -28.37 16.09 -32.44
CA GLN A 77 -27.16 16.82 -32.82
C GLN A 77 -27.06 18.18 -32.12
N ARG A 78 -28.15 18.95 -32.05
CA ARG A 78 -28.19 20.21 -31.28
C ARG A 78 -28.01 19.99 -29.78
N ALA A 79 -28.50 18.87 -29.23
CA ALA A 79 -28.29 18.52 -27.83
C ALA A 79 -26.82 18.21 -27.54
N LYS A 80 -26.14 17.47 -28.43
CA LYS A 80 -24.70 17.18 -28.35
C LYS A 80 -23.86 18.45 -28.47
N GLU A 81 -24.18 19.32 -29.44
CA GLU A 81 -23.49 20.60 -29.62
C GLU A 81 -23.70 21.54 -28.42
N ALA A 82 -24.92 21.60 -27.86
CA ALA A 82 -25.19 22.40 -26.67
C ALA A 82 -24.45 21.88 -25.43
N GLU A 83 -24.31 20.56 -25.29
CA GLU A 83 -23.53 19.94 -24.21
C GLU A 83 -22.02 20.20 -24.37
N GLU A 84 -21.50 20.12 -25.58
CA GLU A 84 -20.10 20.45 -25.87
C GLU A 84 -19.79 21.94 -25.63
N HIS A 85 -20.66 22.84 -26.07
CA HIS A 85 -20.54 24.27 -25.79
C HIS A 85 -20.60 24.58 -24.30
N ARG A 86 -21.43 23.87 -23.52
CA ARG A 86 -21.47 24.00 -22.06
C ARG A 86 -20.14 23.57 -21.44
N ARG A 87 -19.57 22.43 -21.87
CA ARG A 87 -18.28 21.95 -21.37
C ARG A 87 -17.15 22.96 -21.64
N ILE A 88 -17.10 23.51 -22.86
CA ILE A 88 -16.10 24.51 -23.23
C ILE A 88 -16.27 25.79 -22.39
N ALA A 89 -17.51 26.23 -22.14
CA ALA A 89 -17.76 27.40 -21.30
C ALA A 89 -17.35 27.17 -19.84
N GLU A 90 -17.59 25.98 -19.29
CA GLU A 90 -17.15 25.59 -17.95
C GLU A 90 -15.62 25.56 -17.85
N GLU A 91 -14.93 24.94 -18.82
CA GLU A 91 -13.46 24.92 -18.89
C GLU A 91 -12.85 26.33 -18.99
N GLN A 92 -13.47 27.23 -19.77
CA GLN A 92 -13.05 28.62 -19.88
C GLN A 92 -13.23 29.38 -18.56
N GLN A 93 -14.38 29.20 -17.91
CA GLN A 93 -14.66 29.83 -16.62
C GLN A 93 -13.67 29.37 -15.53
N GLU A 94 -13.32 28.08 -15.51
CA GLU A 94 -12.32 27.54 -14.60
C GLU A 94 -10.93 28.13 -14.88
N SER A 95 -10.53 28.23 -16.15
CA SER A 95 -9.26 28.83 -16.55
C SER A 95 -9.16 30.31 -16.13
N GLU A 96 -10.22 31.09 -16.33
CA GLU A 96 -10.27 32.49 -15.89
C GLU A 96 -10.17 32.63 -14.37
N MET A 97 -10.84 31.75 -13.63
CA MET A 97 -10.77 31.73 -12.17
C MET A 97 -9.34 31.44 -11.69
N LEU A 98 -8.67 30.46 -12.29
CA LEU A 98 -7.29 30.11 -11.96
C LEU A 98 -6.32 31.27 -12.24
N GLN A 99 -6.47 31.96 -13.37
CA GLN A 99 -5.66 33.15 -13.67
C GLN A 99 -5.80 34.23 -12.60
N ARG A 100 -7.04 34.58 -12.21
CA ARG A 100 -7.28 35.57 -11.15
C ARG A 100 -6.62 35.19 -9.82
N VAL A 101 -6.62 33.89 -9.48
CA VAL A 101 -5.95 33.42 -8.26
C VAL A 101 -4.43 33.59 -8.37
N PHE A 102 -3.81 33.26 -9.50
CA PHE A 102 -2.39 33.47 -9.71
C PHE A 102 -2.01 34.96 -9.68
N ASP A 103 -2.83 35.83 -10.27
CA ASP A 103 -2.62 37.28 -10.24
C ASP A 103 -2.70 37.81 -8.80
N THR A 104 -3.68 37.35 -8.02
CA THR A 104 -3.84 37.72 -6.60
C THR A 104 -2.62 37.28 -5.77
N ILE A 105 -2.04 36.12 -6.07
CA ILE A 105 -0.81 35.63 -5.41
C ILE A 105 0.37 36.56 -5.73
N GLY A 106 0.47 37.01 -6.98
CA GLY A 106 1.48 37.99 -7.40
C GLY A 106 1.31 39.34 -6.70
N GLU A 107 0.08 39.85 -6.64
CA GLU A 107 -0.26 41.10 -5.94
C GLU A 107 0.02 41.04 -4.44
N ALA A 108 -0.17 39.87 -3.82
CA ALA A 108 0.17 39.62 -2.42
C ALA A 108 1.69 39.54 -2.14
N GLY A 109 2.53 39.70 -3.16
CA GLY A 109 3.98 39.83 -3.03
C GLY A 109 4.76 38.51 -3.11
N PHE A 110 4.16 37.43 -3.61
CA PHE A 110 4.87 36.18 -3.89
C PHE A 110 5.34 36.16 -5.34
N ALA A 111 6.60 35.78 -5.59
CA ALA A 111 7.15 35.77 -6.95
C ALA A 111 6.60 34.63 -7.81
N SER A 112 6.06 33.58 -7.19
CA SER A 112 5.47 32.43 -7.87
C SER A 112 4.53 31.65 -6.94
N ALA A 113 3.66 30.83 -7.54
CA ALA A 113 2.85 29.88 -6.79
C ALA A 113 3.69 28.90 -5.97
N TYR A 114 4.87 28.52 -6.46
CA TYR A 114 5.81 27.70 -5.70
C TYR A 114 6.23 28.38 -4.39
N GLU A 115 6.59 29.66 -4.43
CA GLU A 115 6.99 30.40 -3.23
C GLU A 115 5.85 30.51 -2.21
N PHE A 116 4.63 30.75 -2.70
CA PHE A 116 3.42 30.75 -1.87
C PHE A 116 3.24 29.41 -1.17
N PHE A 117 3.21 28.29 -1.92
CA PHE A 117 3.05 26.97 -1.34
C PHE A 117 4.20 26.62 -0.39
N ASN A 118 5.45 26.87 -0.77
CA ASN A 118 6.60 26.59 0.08
C ASN A 118 6.51 27.33 1.42
N LYS A 119 6.19 28.63 1.42
CA LYS A 119 5.97 29.40 2.66
C LYS A 119 4.76 28.90 3.43
N ALA A 120 3.66 28.54 2.77
CA ALA A 120 2.47 28.02 3.43
C ALA A 120 2.68 26.65 4.10
N PHE A 121 3.53 25.79 3.52
CA PHE A 121 3.90 24.48 4.09
C PHE A 121 4.98 24.55 5.17
N THR A 122 5.82 25.59 5.17
CA THR A 122 6.96 25.74 6.10
C THR A 122 6.77 26.81 7.18
N THR A 123 5.63 27.52 7.17
CA THR A 123 5.34 28.59 8.13
C THR A 123 5.27 28.07 9.57
N SER A 124 5.79 28.88 10.49
CA SER A 124 5.66 28.67 11.93
C SER A 124 4.34 29.17 12.51
N ASP A 125 3.50 29.85 11.71
CA ASP A 125 2.18 30.32 12.16
C ASP A 125 1.23 29.12 12.40
N PRO A 126 0.76 28.91 13.65
CA PRO A 126 -0.10 27.79 13.99
C PRO A 126 -1.41 27.77 13.19
N ALA A 127 -1.98 28.93 12.86
CA ALA A 127 -3.27 29.01 12.17
C ALA A 127 -3.16 28.54 10.71
N ILE A 128 -2.13 29.01 10.00
CA ILE A 128 -1.88 28.64 8.61
C ILE A 128 -1.40 27.18 8.54
N SER A 129 -0.51 26.77 9.44
CA SER A 129 -0.03 25.39 9.53
C SER A 129 -1.18 24.41 9.76
N ALA A 130 -2.10 24.71 10.68
CA ALA A 130 -3.29 23.89 10.91
C ALA A 130 -4.23 23.83 9.70
N ARG A 131 -4.42 24.95 9.00
CA ARG A 131 -5.22 24.98 7.76
C ARG A 131 -4.57 24.12 6.66
N MET A 132 -3.26 24.21 6.51
CA MET A 132 -2.52 23.43 5.51
C MET A 132 -2.48 21.93 5.87
N GLY A 133 -2.37 21.61 7.16
CA GLY A 133 -2.53 20.23 7.65
C GLY A 133 -3.89 19.65 7.30
N LYS A 134 -4.99 20.38 7.57
CA LYS A 134 -6.35 19.97 7.19
C LYS A 134 -6.49 19.80 5.67
N PHE A 135 -5.88 20.69 4.89
CA PHE A 135 -5.84 20.56 3.43
C PHE A 135 -5.16 19.24 3.00
N MET A 136 -3.98 18.93 3.54
CA MET A 136 -3.26 17.70 3.19
C MET A 136 -3.99 16.43 3.65
N THR A 137 -4.65 16.45 4.81
CA THR A 137 -5.43 15.30 5.26
C THR A 137 -6.65 15.06 4.36
N LYS A 138 -7.35 16.13 3.93
CA LYS A 138 -8.59 16.00 3.14
C LYS A 138 -8.33 15.81 1.65
N ASN A 139 -7.40 16.58 1.09
CA ASN A 139 -7.16 16.70 -0.35
C ASN A 139 -5.73 16.30 -0.76
N GLY A 140 -4.87 15.88 0.18
CA GLY A 140 -3.47 15.61 -0.13
C GLY A 140 -3.31 14.50 -1.17
N HIS A 141 -4.13 13.44 -1.10
CA HIS A 141 -4.06 12.36 -2.09
C HIS A 141 -4.43 12.82 -3.50
N THR A 142 -5.55 13.55 -3.67
CA THR A 142 -5.96 14.07 -4.97
C THR A 142 -4.99 15.11 -5.51
N PHE A 143 -4.43 15.94 -4.62
CA PHE A 143 -3.38 16.91 -4.97
C PHE A 143 -2.10 16.23 -5.48
N LEU A 144 -1.61 15.22 -4.75
CA LEU A 144 -0.44 14.43 -5.17
C LEU A 144 -0.71 13.69 -6.49
N GLN A 145 -1.92 13.11 -6.64
CA GLN A 145 -2.31 12.42 -7.87
C GLN A 145 -2.32 13.38 -9.07
N ALA A 146 -2.89 14.58 -8.93
CA ALA A 146 -2.88 15.58 -9.99
C ALA A 146 -1.46 16.00 -10.40
N MET A 147 -0.51 16.06 -9.44
CA MET A 147 0.90 16.30 -9.76
C MET A 147 1.53 15.14 -10.53
N VAL A 148 1.21 13.89 -10.15
CA VAL A 148 1.65 12.69 -10.87
C VAL A 148 1.09 12.68 -12.29
N ASP A 149 -0.20 12.97 -12.47
CA ASP A 149 -0.85 12.98 -13.78
C ASP A 149 -0.28 14.09 -14.68
N LYS A 150 0.10 15.24 -14.11
CA LYS A 150 0.64 16.37 -14.88
C LYS A 150 2.08 16.17 -15.32
N ASN A 151 2.93 15.62 -14.44
CA ASN A 151 4.32 15.31 -14.78
C ASN A 151 4.78 14.01 -14.10
N PRO A 152 4.47 12.85 -14.71
CA PRO A 152 4.75 11.55 -14.12
C PRO A 152 6.24 11.34 -13.86
N HIS A 153 7.10 11.83 -14.74
CA HIS A 153 8.55 11.64 -14.64
C HIS A 153 9.11 12.30 -13.38
N VAL A 154 8.83 13.59 -13.19
CA VAL A 154 9.35 14.35 -12.03
C VAL A 154 8.86 13.75 -10.72
N MET A 155 7.58 13.39 -10.63
CA MET A 155 7.03 12.78 -9.42
C MET A 155 7.56 11.37 -9.16
N THR A 156 7.79 10.58 -10.21
CA THR A 156 8.37 9.24 -10.08
C THR A 156 9.81 9.32 -9.61
N GLU A 157 10.63 10.18 -10.20
CA GLU A 157 12.03 10.38 -9.81
C GLU A 157 12.15 10.89 -8.36
N TRP A 158 11.37 11.92 -8.00
CA TRP A 158 11.33 12.43 -6.63
C TRP A 158 10.87 11.36 -5.62
N SER A 159 9.81 10.61 -5.94
CA SER A 159 9.29 9.57 -5.04
C SER A 159 10.27 8.41 -4.89
N GLN A 160 11.01 8.06 -5.95
CA GLN A 160 12.08 7.06 -5.88
C GLN A 160 13.21 7.50 -4.95
N GLU A 161 13.69 8.74 -5.05
CA GLU A 161 14.73 9.27 -4.17
C GLU A 161 14.27 9.29 -2.71
N TRP A 162 13.05 9.78 -2.48
CA TRP A 162 12.45 9.84 -1.14
C TRP A 162 12.23 8.46 -0.53
N LEU A 163 11.64 7.52 -1.28
CA LEU A 163 11.42 6.14 -0.83
C LEU A 163 12.74 5.41 -0.60
N THR A 164 13.75 5.64 -1.44
CA THR A 164 15.10 5.09 -1.24
C THR A 164 15.70 5.55 0.08
N THR A 165 15.49 6.82 0.45
CA THR A 165 15.93 7.35 1.76
C THR A 165 15.23 6.64 2.92
N ILE A 166 13.92 6.40 2.81
CA ILE A 166 13.16 5.65 3.82
C ILE A 166 13.65 4.21 3.92
N TYR A 167 13.69 3.48 2.80
CA TYR A 167 14.07 2.08 2.77
C TYR A 167 15.51 1.86 3.23
N THR A 168 16.45 2.72 2.84
CA THR A 168 17.84 2.61 3.31
C THR A 168 17.98 2.86 4.80
N LYS A 169 17.17 3.77 5.38
CA LYS A 169 17.13 4.02 6.83
C LYS A 169 16.55 2.83 7.60
N GLU A 170 15.43 2.28 7.12
CA GLU A 170 14.80 1.10 7.69
C GLU A 170 15.74 -0.12 7.62
N ALA A 171 16.29 -0.39 6.42
CA ALA A 171 17.24 -1.47 6.19
C ALA A 171 18.46 -1.36 7.13
N LYS A 172 19.08 -0.18 7.24
CA LYS A 172 20.21 0.03 8.16
C LYS A 172 19.85 -0.24 9.62
N THR A 173 18.64 0.13 10.05
CA THR A 173 18.17 -0.11 11.42
C THR A 173 17.90 -1.59 11.66
N LEU A 174 17.25 -2.24 10.70
CA LEU A 174 16.94 -3.66 10.73
C LEU A 174 18.21 -4.51 10.76
N TRP A 175 19.17 -4.26 9.87
CA TRP A 175 20.40 -5.07 9.78
C TRP A 175 21.29 -4.92 11.00
N LYS A 176 21.26 -3.77 11.69
CA LYS A 176 21.94 -3.63 12.99
C LYS A 176 21.34 -4.55 14.05
N SER A 177 20.04 -4.82 13.98
CA SER A 177 19.33 -5.66 14.95
C SER A 177 19.63 -7.16 14.75
N PHE A 178 19.94 -7.58 13.52
CA PHE A 178 20.33 -8.97 13.20
C PHE A 178 21.84 -9.23 13.25
N ARG A 179 22.63 -8.24 13.73
CA ARG A 179 24.06 -8.46 13.90
C ARG A 179 24.29 -9.25 15.18
N PRO A 180 25.11 -10.32 15.13
CA PRO A 180 25.49 -11.01 16.34
C PRO A 180 26.24 -10.06 17.26
N GLU A 181 25.79 -10.01 18.52
CA GLU A 181 26.49 -9.27 19.56
C GLU A 181 27.90 -9.84 19.73
N ALA A 182 28.89 -8.94 19.74
CA ALA A 182 30.29 -9.33 19.86
C ALA A 182 30.51 -10.08 21.19
N GLY A 183 30.96 -11.33 21.09
CA GLY A 183 31.25 -12.17 22.26
C GLY A 183 30.13 -13.11 22.70
N LYS A 184 28.96 -13.11 22.04
CA LYS A 184 27.96 -14.16 22.26
C LYS A 184 28.48 -15.52 21.81
N SER A 185 28.16 -16.55 22.60
CA SER A 185 28.42 -17.95 22.27
C SER A 185 27.61 -18.37 21.04
N LYS A 186 28.14 -19.30 20.25
CA LYS A 186 27.37 -19.85 19.12
C LYS A 186 26.23 -20.73 19.59
N LEU A 187 26.37 -21.34 20.76
CA LEU A 187 25.32 -22.14 21.37
C LEU A 187 24.12 -21.27 21.76
N SER A 188 24.36 -20.09 22.36
CA SER A 188 23.28 -19.13 22.66
C SER A 188 22.62 -18.63 21.37
N LEU A 189 23.39 -18.44 20.31
CA LEU A 189 22.83 -18.04 19.02
C LEU A 189 21.79 -19.04 18.49
N ILE A 190 22.05 -20.34 18.64
CA ILE A 190 21.13 -21.40 18.18
C ILE A 190 19.90 -21.48 19.06
N SER A 191 20.06 -21.33 20.38
CA SER A 191 18.92 -21.39 21.30
C SER A 191 17.99 -20.20 21.16
N ASP A 192 18.54 -19.02 20.86
CA ASP A 192 17.81 -17.76 20.93
C ASP A 192 17.15 -17.39 19.59
N PHE A 193 17.60 -17.98 18.48
CA PHE A 193 17.09 -17.62 17.17
C PHE A 193 15.67 -18.14 16.93
N SER A 194 14.79 -17.21 16.54
CA SER A 194 13.43 -17.50 16.13
C SER A 194 13.06 -16.71 14.88
N LEU A 195 12.46 -17.39 13.90
CA LEU A 195 11.93 -16.73 12.70
C LEU A 195 10.71 -15.86 13.01
N ASP A 196 9.92 -16.21 14.02
CA ASP A 196 8.80 -15.39 14.48
C ASP A 196 9.29 -14.08 15.09
N GLU A 197 10.37 -14.14 15.87
CA GLU A 197 11.00 -12.95 16.44
C GLU A 197 11.67 -12.11 15.35
N ALA A 198 12.35 -12.74 14.39
CA ALA A 198 12.89 -12.05 13.23
C ALA A 198 11.79 -11.30 12.46
N MET A 199 10.62 -11.91 12.27
CA MET A 199 9.49 -11.24 11.62
C MET A 199 8.91 -10.09 12.44
N ARG A 200 8.79 -10.26 13.75
CA ARG A 200 8.37 -9.19 14.63
C ARG A 200 9.30 -7.98 14.53
N LEU A 201 10.62 -8.22 14.53
CA LEU A 201 11.64 -7.18 14.36
C LEU A 201 11.59 -6.52 12.98
N ILE A 202 11.32 -7.28 11.93
CA ILE A 202 11.13 -6.75 10.57
C ILE A 202 9.92 -5.82 10.52
N GLU A 203 8.77 -6.25 11.04
CA GLU A 203 7.53 -5.47 11.05
C GLU A 203 7.68 -4.20 11.90
N GLU A 204 8.45 -4.26 12.99
CA GLU A 204 8.71 -3.12 13.88
C GLU A 204 9.73 -2.13 13.29
N LYS A 205 10.88 -2.61 12.78
CA LYS A 205 12.02 -1.76 12.38
C LYS A 205 12.02 -1.38 10.91
N ALA A 206 11.32 -2.14 10.05
CA ALA A 206 11.24 -1.91 8.61
C ALA A 206 9.81 -2.11 8.05
N PRO A 207 8.80 -1.38 8.57
CA PRO A 207 7.40 -1.57 8.21
C PRO A 207 7.13 -1.27 6.73
N HIS A 208 7.79 -0.28 6.11
CA HIS A 208 7.53 0.05 4.70
C HIS A 208 8.16 -0.99 3.77
N LEU A 209 9.37 -1.44 4.08
CA LEU A 209 10.03 -2.51 3.33
C LEU A 209 9.22 -3.82 3.41
N SER A 210 8.72 -4.18 4.59
CA SER A 210 7.86 -5.35 4.78
C SER A 210 6.58 -5.26 3.93
N LYS A 211 5.88 -4.13 4.00
CA LYS A 211 4.67 -3.89 3.18
C LYS A 211 4.94 -3.94 1.69
N LEU A 212 6.06 -3.38 1.23
CA LEU A 212 6.44 -3.39 -0.18
C LEU A 212 6.62 -4.83 -0.69
N ILE A 213 7.39 -5.65 0.04
CA ILE A 213 7.66 -7.02 -0.39
C ILE A 213 6.40 -7.87 -0.26
N LEU A 214 5.53 -7.61 0.73
CA LEU A 214 4.22 -8.25 0.83
C LEU A 214 3.35 -7.90 -0.37
N ALA A 215 3.31 -6.63 -0.77
CA ALA A 215 2.56 -6.20 -1.95
C ALA A 215 3.09 -6.82 -3.25
N ILE A 216 4.40 -7.02 -3.37
CA ILE A 216 5.02 -7.66 -4.54
C ILE A 216 4.82 -9.19 -4.51
N GLY A 217 4.94 -9.81 -3.35
CA GLY A 217 4.99 -11.26 -3.18
C GLY A 217 3.64 -11.96 -2.97
N LEU A 218 2.59 -11.22 -2.59
CA LEU A 218 1.25 -11.77 -2.41
C LEU A 218 0.41 -11.62 -3.70
N PRO A 219 -0.15 -12.72 -4.25
CA PRO A 219 -0.91 -12.68 -5.50
C PRO A 219 -2.18 -11.79 -5.50
N GLY A 220 -2.63 -11.29 -4.34
CA GLY A 220 -3.82 -10.44 -4.23
C GLY A 220 -3.60 -8.96 -4.54
N SER A 221 -2.37 -8.44 -4.52
CA SER A 221 -2.14 -6.99 -4.64
C SER A 221 -2.23 -6.46 -6.08
N PHE A 222 -2.20 -7.35 -7.09
CA PHE A 222 -2.30 -7.03 -8.52
C PHE A 222 -3.53 -7.67 -9.20
N GLY A 223 -4.55 -8.05 -8.44
CA GLY A 223 -5.84 -8.52 -8.99
C GLY A 223 -5.82 -9.93 -9.59
N LEU A 224 -4.74 -10.70 -9.43
CA LEU A 224 -4.67 -12.09 -9.88
C LEU A 224 -5.22 -13.01 -8.79
N LYS A 225 -6.51 -13.37 -8.91
CA LYS A 225 -7.13 -14.44 -8.11
C LYS A 225 -6.24 -15.67 -8.19
N THR A 226 -5.66 -16.06 -7.06
CA THR A 226 -4.90 -17.30 -6.98
C THR A 226 -5.57 -18.18 -5.94
N GLU A 227 -5.96 -19.36 -6.40
CA GLU A 227 -6.33 -20.53 -5.60
C GLU A 227 -5.47 -20.61 -4.33
N GLU A 228 -6.10 -20.93 -3.20
CA GLU A 228 -5.45 -21.09 -1.90
C GLU A 228 -4.31 -22.12 -2.00
N SER A 229 -3.10 -21.66 -2.33
CA SER A 229 -1.92 -22.51 -2.39
C SER A 229 -1.49 -22.85 -0.96
N ARG A 230 -2.11 -23.91 -0.45
CA ARG A 230 -1.97 -24.51 0.90
C ARG A 230 -0.56 -25.00 1.25
N HIS A 231 0.48 -24.63 0.49
CA HIS A 231 1.80 -25.26 0.55
C HIS A 231 2.96 -24.36 0.96
N ARG A 232 2.80 -23.03 0.99
CA ARG A 232 3.90 -22.15 1.41
C ARG A 232 3.40 -21.07 2.34
N ASP A 233 3.97 -21.01 3.53
CA ASP A 233 3.79 -19.88 4.41
C ASP A 233 4.48 -18.66 3.78
N SER A 234 3.66 -17.76 3.22
CA SER A 234 4.14 -16.54 2.58
C SER A 234 4.96 -15.67 3.53
N ARG A 235 4.63 -15.70 4.84
CA ARG A 235 5.35 -14.97 5.87
C ARG A 235 6.76 -15.52 6.03
N LEU A 236 6.93 -16.84 6.08
CA LEU A 236 8.27 -17.46 6.14
C LEU A 236 9.11 -17.16 4.90
N VAL A 237 8.50 -17.20 3.70
CA VAL A 237 9.19 -16.85 2.45
C VAL A 237 9.65 -15.39 2.48
N LEU A 238 8.79 -14.49 2.95
CA LEU A 238 9.10 -13.06 3.06
C LEU A 238 10.21 -12.79 4.08
N CYS A 239 10.15 -13.43 5.26
CA CYS A 239 11.18 -13.36 6.28
C CYS A 239 12.53 -13.74 5.70
N THR A 240 12.55 -14.88 4.99
CA THR A 240 13.76 -15.42 4.37
C THR A 240 14.30 -14.46 3.30
N ALA A 241 13.44 -13.91 2.44
CA ALA A 241 13.81 -12.92 1.42
C ALA A 241 14.43 -11.66 2.03
N LEU A 242 13.86 -11.17 3.12
CA LEU A 242 14.38 -10.01 3.86
C LEU A 242 15.73 -10.29 4.51
N LEU A 243 15.86 -11.43 5.19
CA LEU A 243 17.13 -11.82 5.80
C LEU A 243 18.23 -11.99 4.74
N MET A 244 17.90 -12.53 3.56
CA MET A 244 18.80 -12.58 2.40
C MET A 244 19.21 -11.19 1.89
N MET A 245 18.27 -10.26 1.76
CA MET A 245 18.61 -8.89 1.36
C MET A 245 19.52 -8.20 2.40
N GLY A 246 19.31 -8.49 3.68
CA GLY A 246 20.20 -8.04 4.75
C GLY A 246 21.62 -8.59 4.62
N GLN A 247 21.76 -9.84 4.18
CA GLN A 247 23.06 -10.43 3.88
C GLN A 247 23.76 -9.75 2.72
N ALA A 248 23.05 -9.54 1.61
CA ALA A 248 23.60 -8.82 0.45
C ALA A 248 24.07 -7.39 0.82
N SER A 249 23.43 -6.77 1.81
CA SER A 249 23.76 -5.43 2.30
C SER A 249 24.93 -5.40 3.30
N SER A 250 25.29 -6.54 3.91
CA SER A 250 26.30 -6.60 4.98
C SER A 250 27.00 -7.96 4.97
N GLU A 251 28.22 -8.00 4.41
CA GLU A 251 29.09 -9.19 4.39
C GLU A 251 29.49 -9.71 5.79
N ARG A 252 29.27 -8.91 6.83
CA ARG A 252 29.58 -9.30 8.21
C ARG A 252 28.50 -10.25 8.75
N ASN A 253 28.79 -11.54 8.58
CA ASN A 253 28.28 -12.71 9.31
C ASN A 253 26.88 -12.53 9.92
N ASN A 254 25.85 -12.70 9.09
CA ASN A 254 24.47 -12.69 9.55
C ASN A 254 24.19 -13.99 10.32
N GLU A 255 23.61 -13.88 11.51
CA GLU A 255 23.15 -14.97 12.37
C GLU A 255 22.39 -16.04 11.58
N PHE A 256 21.47 -15.60 10.72
CA PHE A 256 20.65 -16.45 9.87
C PHE A 256 21.47 -17.37 8.96
N GLN A 257 22.57 -16.86 8.40
CA GLN A 257 23.45 -17.58 7.45
C GLN A 257 24.20 -18.72 8.15
N THR A 258 24.65 -18.45 9.38
CA THR A 258 25.31 -19.44 10.25
C THR A 258 24.32 -20.52 10.65
N LEU A 259 23.11 -20.14 11.06
CA LEU A 259 22.08 -21.06 11.49
C LEU A 259 21.57 -21.93 10.36
N MET A 260 21.31 -21.35 9.19
CA MET A 260 20.93 -22.10 8.01
C MET A 260 22.04 -23.07 7.59
N GLY A 261 23.31 -22.65 7.66
CA GLY A 261 24.44 -23.54 7.39
C GLY A 261 24.54 -24.71 8.36
N LEU A 262 24.34 -24.48 9.66
CA LEU A 262 24.32 -25.53 10.67
C LEU A 262 23.12 -26.47 10.51
N TYR A 263 21.95 -25.93 10.21
CA TYR A 263 20.74 -26.70 9.93
C TYR A 263 20.93 -27.63 8.73
N LEU A 264 21.42 -27.11 7.60
CA LEU A 264 21.69 -27.93 6.42
C LEU A 264 22.73 -29.02 6.68
N LEU A 265 23.75 -28.71 7.47
CA LEU A 265 24.77 -29.68 7.88
C LEU A 265 24.15 -30.80 8.73
N ALA A 266 23.29 -30.45 9.69
CA ALA A 266 22.57 -31.42 10.52
C ALA A 266 21.60 -32.29 9.70
N CYS A 267 20.99 -31.75 8.66
CA CYS A 267 20.16 -32.51 7.72
C CYS A 267 20.96 -33.43 6.78
N GLY A 268 22.30 -33.43 6.84
CA GLY A 268 23.14 -34.24 5.96
C GLY A 268 23.15 -33.76 4.51
N THR A 269 22.95 -32.45 4.29
CA THR A 269 22.92 -31.87 2.94
C THR A 269 24.22 -32.16 2.18
N PRO A 270 24.17 -32.73 0.96
CA PRO A 270 25.36 -32.99 0.17
C PRO A 270 26.18 -31.73 -0.07
N ARG A 271 27.51 -31.85 -0.02
CA ARG A 271 28.45 -30.72 -0.18
C ARG A 271 28.18 -29.87 -1.43
N ARG A 272 27.81 -30.49 -2.56
CA ARG A 272 27.49 -29.78 -3.80
C ARG A 272 26.28 -28.84 -3.65
N GLN A 273 25.23 -29.27 -2.96
CA GLN A 273 24.05 -28.43 -2.70
C GLN A 273 24.40 -27.32 -1.73
N PHE A 274 25.19 -27.64 -0.71
CA PHE A 274 25.69 -26.67 0.27
C PHE A 274 26.51 -25.57 -0.40
N ASP A 275 27.43 -25.92 -1.30
CA ASP A 275 28.27 -24.95 -2.02
C ASP A 275 27.43 -24.04 -2.93
N VAL A 276 26.39 -24.57 -3.60
CA VAL A 276 25.45 -23.76 -4.40
C VAL A 276 24.70 -22.76 -3.52
N LEU A 277 24.19 -23.18 -2.37
CA LEU A 277 23.47 -22.31 -1.45
C LEU A 277 24.39 -21.26 -0.80
N ALA A 278 25.63 -21.64 -0.49
CA ALA A 278 26.64 -20.71 0.00
C ALA A 278 27.01 -19.66 -1.06
N HIS A 279 27.17 -20.06 -2.32
CA HIS A 279 27.40 -19.13 -3.44
C HIS A 279 26.21 -18.22 -3.71
N ALA A 280 24.98 -18.68 -3.48
CA ALA A 280 23.77 -17.86 -3.52
C ALA A 280 23.64 -16.91 -2.30
N GLY A 281 24.55 -16.99 -1.33
CA GLY A 281 24.52 -16.20 -0.11
C GLY A 281 23.53 -16.68 0.94
N LEU A 282 22.84 -17.81 0.73
CA LEU A 282 21.82 -18.32 1.66
C LEU A 282 22.42 -18.86 2.96
N THR A 283 23.62 -19.43 2.88
CA THR A 283 24.31 -20.04 4.01
C THR A 283 25.79 -19.66 4.04
N VAL A 284 26.46 -19.92 5.17
CA VAL A 284 27.92 -19.93 5.20
C VAL A 284 28.48 -21.07 4.32
N SER A 285 29.79 -21.08 4.06
CA SER A 285 30.44 -22.19 3.35
C SER A 285 30.46 -23.49 4.18
N TYR A 286 30.58 -24.65 3.51
CA TYR A 286 30.58 -25.95 4.19
C TYR A 286 31.71 -26.07 5.24
N SER A 287 32.91 -25.59 4.90
CA SER A 287 34.06 -25.58 5.82
C SER A 287 33.83 -24.64 7.01
N THR A 288 33.19 -23.48 6.78
CA THR A 288 32.78 -22.56 7.85
C THR A 288 31.76 -23.23 8.78
N ALA A 289 30.73 -23.87 8.23
CA ALA A 289 29.72 -24.58 9.02
C ALA A 289 30.34 -25.71 9.87
N LEU A 290 31.27 -26.50 9.32
CA LEU A 290 32.01 -27.51 10.08
C LEU A 290 32.85 -26.89 11.20
N THR A 291 33.49 -25.75 10.95
CA THR A 291 34.25 -25.02 11.97
C THR A 291 33.33 -24.54 13.09
N HIS A 292 32.15 -24.03 12.73
CA HIS A 292 31.13 -23.61 13.69
C HIS A 292 30.63 -24.80 14.52
N LEU A 293 30.41 -25.96 13.89
CA LEU A 293 30.01 -27.19 14.58
C LEU A 293 31.07 -27.66 15.59
N LYS A 294 32.37 -27.61 15.23
CA LYS A 294 33.45 -27.93 16.16
C LYS A 294 33.47 -26.98 17.37
N GLN A 295 33.34 -25.68 17.12
CA GLN A 295 33.26 -24.67 18.18
C GLN A 295 32.05 -24.90 19.10
N LEU A 296 30.89 -25.23 18.53
CA LEU A 296 29.70 -25.60 19.29
C LEU A 296 29.92 -26.85 20.15
N SER A 297 30.60 -27.87 19.63
CA SER A 297 30.95 -29.06 20.40
C SER A 297 31.90 -28.74 21.56
N GLU A 298 32.87 -27.85 21.35
CA GLU A 298 33.78 -27.40 22.40
C GLU A 298 33.06 -26.56 23.46
N GLU A 299 32.16 -25.65 23.06
CA GLU A 299 31.31 -24.87 23.95
C GLU A 299 30.39 -25.77 24.77
N GLY A 300 29.71 -26.73 24.14
CA GLY A 300 28.85 -27.70 24.79
C GLY A 300 29.61 -28.60 25.77
N MET A 301 30.82 -29.04 25.41
CA MET A 301 31.68 -29.81 26.31
C MET A 301 32.06 -29.01 27.55
N LYS A 302 32.42 -27.73 27.39
CA LYS A 302 32.73 -26.84 28.52
C LYS A 302 31.52 -26.68 29.45
N GLN A 303 30.31 -26.53 28.90
CA GLN A 303 29.09 -26.47 29.70
C GLN A 303 28.82 -27.77 30.44
N ALA A 304 28.93 -28.92 29.76
CA ALA A 304 28.74 -30.22 30.39
C ALA A 304 29.73 -30.46 31.55
N VAL A 305 31.01 -30.14 31.35
CA VAL A 305 32.03 -30.19 32.41
C VAL A 305 31.68 -29.26 33.57
N SER A 306 31.23 -28.04 33.28
CA SER A 306 30.80 -27.09 34.32
C SER A 306 29.65 -27.67 35.16
N ILE A 307 28.64 -28.26 34.53
CA ILE A 307 27.50 -28.88 35.22
C ILE A 307 27.97 -30.06 36.08
N MET A 308 28.88 -30.89 35.58
CA MET A 308 29.43 -32.03 36.35
C MET A 308 30.21 -31.60 37.59
N HIS A 309 30.79 -30.39 37.60
CA HIS A 309 31.46 -29.86 38.79
C HIS A 309 30.51 -29.26 39.82
N THR A 310 29.33 -28.80 39.41
CA THR A 310 28.38 -28.11 40.29
C THR A 310 27.26 -29.01 40.80
N GLU A 311 26.90 -30.04 40.05
CA GLU A 311 25.74 -30.89 40.32
C GLU A 311 26.14 -32.36 40.50
N ALA A 312 25.36 -33.10 41.29
CA ALA A 312 25.55 -34.54 41.42
C ALA A 312 25.09 -35.22 40.12
N CYS A 313 26.05 -35.63 39.28
CA CYS A 313 25.75 -36.34 38.05
C CYS A 313 25.73 -37.86 38.27
N ALA A 314 24.70 -38.53 37.74
CA ALA A 314 24.70 -39.97 37.58
C ALA A 314 24.99 -40.31 36.11
N ILE A 315 26.00 -41.15 35.85
CA ILE A 315 26.29 -41.64 34.51
C ILE A 315 25.25 -42.71 34.17
N VAL A 316 24.25 -42.34 33.39
CA VAL A 316 23.27 -43.29 32.84
C VAL A 316 23.78 -43.74 31.48
N TRP A 317 24.21 -45.00 31.39
CA TRP A 317 24.52 -45.64 30.11
C TRP A 317 23.22 -46.00 29.39
N ASP A 318 22.74 -45.13 28.51
CA ASP A 318 21.66 -45.47 27.58
C ASP A 318 22.25 -45.99 26.25
N ASN A 319 21.68 -47.07 25.70
CA ASN A 319 22.13 -47.77 24.50
C ASN A 319 23.57 -48.35 24.53
N LEU A 320 23.92 -49.12 25.58
CA LEU A 320 24.79 -50.28 25.36
C LEU A 320 24.07 -51.18 24.37
N ASN A 321 24.43 -51.11 23.09
CA ASN A 321 23.94 -52.00 22.05
C ASN A 321 24.46 -53.42 22.36
N THR A 322 23.85 -54.07 23.34
CA THR A 322 24.07 -55.47 23.74
C THR A 322 23.90 -56.38 22.52
N TYR A 323 23.06 -55.99 21.55
CA TYR A 323 22.90 -56.72 20.29
C TYR A 323 24.14 -56.65 19.38
N ALA A 324 24.90 -55.55 19.36
CA ALA A 324 26.15 -55.48 18.58
C ALA A 324 27.24 -56.37 19.18
N VAL A 325 27.37 -56.39 20.51
CA VAL A 325 28.28 -57.30 21.22
C VAL A 325 27.82 -58.75 21.05
N ALA A 326 26.53 -59.04 21.15
CA ALA A 326 25.98 -60.38 20.93
C ALA A 326 26.18 -60.87 19.48
N LYS A 327 26.06 -59.99 18.48
CA LYS A 327 26.28 -60.33 17.06
C LYS A 327 27.77 -60.52 16.74
N ILE A 328 28.66 -59.79 17.40
CA ILE A 328 30.11 -60.00 17.34
C ILE A 328 30.49 -61.30 18.05
N MET A 329 29.93 -61.58 19.23
CA MET A 329 30.14 -62.83 19.98
C MET A 329 29.60 -64.06 19.23
N ALA A 330 28.43 -63.94 18.57
CA ALA A 330 27.87 -64.98 17.71
C ALA A 330 28.71 -65.22 16.45
N LYS A 331 29.29 -64.16 15.85
CA LYS A 331 30.26 -64.30 14.75
C LYS A 331 31.61 -64.86 15.18
N LEU A 332 32.00 -64.66 16.45
CA LEU A 332 33.25 -65.17 17.02
C LEU A 332 33.13 -66.60 17.57
N GLY A 333 31.99 -67.28 17.40
CA GLY A 333 31.82 -68.69 17.71
C GLY A 333 32.02 -69.06 19.19
N ARG A 334 31.93 -68.10 20.12
CA ARG A 334 31.99 -68.39 21.55
C ARG A 334 30.59 -68.76 22.03
N ASN A 335 30.29 -70.05 22.04
CA ASN A 335 29.22 -70.62 22.84
C ASN A 335 29.48 -70.29 24.32
N VAL A 336 28.82 -69.26 24.84
CA VAL A 336 28.70 -69.05 26.28
C VAL A 336 27.55 -69.94 26.75
N GLN A 337 27.83 -71.24 26.87
CA GLN A 337 27.09 -72.16 27.72
C GLN A 337 28.03 -72.53 28.87
N GLY A 338 27.85 -71.89 30.03
CA GLY A 338 28.65 -72.18 31.22
C GLY A 338 28.36 -71.25 32.38
N SER A 339 27.47 -71.72 33.26
CA SER A 339 27.45 -71.46 34.71
C SER A 339 26.73 -70.21 35.23
N ILE A 340 25.46 -70.42 35.60
CA ILE A 340 24.95 -70.03 36.93
C ILE A 340 25.55 -71.00 37.95
#